data_AF-A0A7J7F614-F1
#
_entry.id   AF-A0A7J7F614-F1
#
_cell.length_a   1.000
_cell.length_b   1.000
_cell.length_c   1.000
_cell.angle_alpha   90.00
_cell.angle_beta   90.00
_cell.angle_gamma   90.00
#
_symmetry.space_group_name_H-M   'P 1'
#
loop_
_entity.id
_entity.type
_entity.pdbx_description
1 polymer ?
#
loop_
_entity_poly.entity_id
_entity_poly.type
_entity_poly.pdbx_seq_one_letter_code
_entity_poly.pdbx_strand_id
1 'polypeptide(L)'
;KLFYLLMRYIHIFLLLQIERHDNCAYDYLEVRDGTSENSPLIGRFCGYDKPEDIKSTSNTLWMKFVSDGTVNKAGFAANFFKEEDECAKPERGGCEQRCLNTLGSYQCACEPGYELGPDKRSCEAACGGLLTKLNGTITTPGWPKEYPPNKNCVWQVVAPTQYRISVKFEFFELEGNEVCKYDYVEIWSGLSSESKLHGRFCGAEMPEVITSQFNNMRIEFKSDNTVSKKGFKAHFFSGIRIHMLYLLNYGAISLLDKDECSKDNGGCQHECVNTMGSYVCQCRNGFVLHENKHDCKEGMKGVFFSRQHLEFRAV
;
A
#
# COMPACT_ATOMS: atom_id res chain seq x y z
N LYS A 1 14.52 -36.78 40.58
CA LYS A 1 15.57 -36.91 39.54
C LYS A 1 16.04 -35.49 39.20
N LEU A 2 17.34 -35.21 39.13
CA LEU A 2 17.80 -33.98 38.48
C LEU A 2 17.56 -34.12 36.97
N PHE A 3 17.06 -33.06 36.35
CA PHE A 3 17.05 -32.93 34.89
C PHE A 3 18.14 -31.92 34.51
N TYR A 4 19.19 -32.39 33.86
CA TYR A 4 20.14 -31.51 33.20
C TYR A 4 19.57 -31.14 31.84
N LEU A 5 19.24 -29.87 31.64
CA LEU A 5 18.66 -29.35 30.42
C LEU A 5 19.58 -28.29 29.82
N LEU A 6 19.74 -28.34 28.49
CA LEU A 6 20.51 -27.38 27.71
C LEU A 6 19.57 -26.24 27.31
N MET A 7 19.55 -25.16 28.09
CA MET A 7 18.50 -24.13 28.05
C MET A 7 19.07 -22.73 27.85
N ARG A 8 18.36 -21.91 27.05
CA ARG A 8 18.45 -20.44 27.14
C ARG A 8 17.14 -19.79 27.57
N TYR A 9 16.01 -20.46 27.36
CA TYR A 9 14.69 -20.06 27.85
C TYR A 9 13.87 -21.23 28.38
N ILE A 10 13.08 -20.94 29.40
CA ILE A 10 11.80 -21.59 29.69
C ILE A 10 10.72 -20.57 29.31
N HIS A 11 9.92 -20.91 28.30
CA HIS A 11 8.83 -20.07 27.80
C HIS A 11 7.53 -20.86 27.88
N ILE A 12 6.48 -20.20 28.36
CA ILE A 12 5.14 -20.77 28.57
C ILE A 12 5.10 -21.85 29.67
N PHE A 13 4.85 -21.41 30.91
CA PHE A 13 4.08 -22.24 31.85
C PHE A 13 2.68 -22.46 31.26
N LEU A 14 2.46 -23.63 30.65
CA LEU A 14 1.15 -24.07 30.15
C LEU A 14 0.12 -24.08 31.30
N LEU A 15 0.54 -24.50 32.48
CA LEU A 15 -0.25 -24.50 33.70
C LEU A 15 0.67 -24.27 34.93
N LEU A 16 0.18 -23.47 35.88
CA LEU A 16 0.71 -23.35 37.23
C LEU A 16 -0.47 -23.46 38.19
N GLN A 17 -0.49 -24.50 39.02
CA GLN A 17 -1.42 -24.72 40.11
C GLN A 17 -0.65 -25.38 41.26
N ILE A 18 0.02 -24.56 42.04
CA ILE A 18 0.76 -24.91 43.24
C ILE A 18 -0.03 -24.35 44.45
N GLU A 19 0.21 -24.81 45.68
CA GLU A 19 -0.41 -24.16 46.84
C GLU A 19 -0.05 -22.66 46.89
N ARG A 20 -0.99 -21.80 47.32
CA ARG A 20 -0.78 -20.35 47.43
C ARG A 20 -0.38 -19.97 48.85
N HIS A 21 0.80 -19.40 49.02
CA HIS A 21 1.27 -18.79 50.27
C HIS A 21 2.11 -17.56 49.95
N ASP A 22 1.98 -16.47 50.70
CA ASP A 22 2.56 -15.16 50.35
C ASP A 22 4.09 -15.19 50.15
N ASN A 23 4.79 -16.02 50.93
CA ASN A 23 6.24 -16.26 50.82
C ASN A 23 6.61 -17.60 50.16
N CYS A 24 5.66 -18.32 49.56
CA CYS A 24 5.85 -19.67 48.98
C CYS A 24 6.63 -20.62 49.93
N ALA A 25 6.06 -20.86 51.11
CA ALA A 25 6.70 -21.58 52.22
C ALA A 25 6.34 -23.07 52.30
N TYR A 26 5.18 -23.46 51.76
CA TYR A 26 4.70 -24.83 51.63
C TYR A 26 5.15 -25.39 50.26
N ASP A 27 4.23 -25.73 49.35
CA ASP A 27 4.60 -26.07 47.97
C ASP A 27 5.22 -24.87 47.22
N TYR A 28 6.31 -25.12 46.48
CA TYR A 28 6.92 -24.14 45.57
C TYR A 28 7.75 -24.77 44.46
N LEU A 29 7.88 -24.05 43.34
CA LEU A 29 8.87 -24.29 42.29
C LEU A 29 9.95 -23.21 42.37
N GLU A 30 11.20 -23.62 42.60
CA GLU A 30 12.38 -22.74 42.58
C GLU A 30 13.17 -22.92 41.28
N VAL A 31 13.59 -21.80 40.66
CA VAL A 31 14.32 -21.76 39.38
C VAL A 31 15.55 -20.88 39.48
N ARG A 32 16.69 -21.35 38.96
CA ARG A 32 18.02 -20.72 39.08
C ARG A 32 18.79 -20.76 37.77
N ASP A 33 19.54 -19.69 37.46
CA ASP A 33 20.39 -19.59 36.26
C ASP A 33 21.71 -20.32 36.47
N GLY A 34 21.92 -21.46 35.81
CA GLY A 34 23.10 -22.30 35.99
C GLY A 34 22.77 -23.78 36.26
N THR A 35 23.71 -24.47 36.91
CA THR A 35 23.73 -25.94 37.02
C THR A 35 23.39 -26.51 38.40
N SER A 36 23.29 -25.67 39.43
CA SER A 36 23.24 -26.09 40.83
C SER A 36 22.30 -25.27 41.72
N GLU A 37 22.04 -25.75 42.93
CA GLU A 37 21.25 -25.02 43.94
C GLU A 37 21.91 -23.73 44.44
N ASN A 38 23.22 -23.58 44.24
CA ASN A 38 23.98 -22.37 44.60
C ASN A 38 24.02 -21.32 43.48
N SER A 39 23.40 -21.60 42.32
CA SER A 39 23.38 -20.66 41.19
C SER A 39 22.40 -19.50 41.45
N PRO A 40 22.55 -18.33 40.79
CA PRO A 40 21.67 -17.17 40.96
C PRO A 40 20.18 -17.52 40.90
N LEU A 41 19.42 -17.05 41.88
CA LEU A 41 17.97 -17.25 41.96
C LEU A 41 17.27 -16.38 40.92
N ILE A 42 16.50 -17.01 40.02
CA ILE A 42 15.59 -16.31 39.10
C ILE A 42 14.26 -16.05 39.80
N GLY A 43 13.73 -17.05 40.50
CA GLY A 43 12.51 -16.89 41.28
C GLY A 43 12.07 -18.15 42.01
N ARG A 44 11.11 -17.96 42.92
CA ARG A 44 10.35 -19.01 43.57
C ARG A 44 8.87 -18.74 43.32
N PHE A 45 8.16 -19.75 42.82
CA PHE A 45 6.80 -19.61 42.30
C PHE A 45 5.86 -20.58 43.00
N CYS A 46 4.67 -20.09 43.36
CA CYS A 46 3.61 -20.86 43.98
C CYS A 46 2.24 -20.24 43.64
N GLY A 47 1.13 -20.88 44.03
CA GLY A 47 -0.21 -20.45 43.67
C GLY A 47 -0.57 -20.68 42.19
N TYR A 48 -1.27 -19.70 41.61
CA TYR A 48 -1.98 -19.83 40.32
C TYR A 48 -1.50 -18.83 39.25
N ASP A 49 -0.83 -17.77 39.67
CA ASP A 49 -0.42 -16.66 38.83
C ASP A 49 0.87 -17.04 38.08
N LYS A 50 0.78 -17.22 36.75
CA LYS A 50 1.90 -17.64 35.92
C LYS A 50 2.99 -16.54 35.90
N PRO A 51 4.28 -16.88 36.10
CA PRO A 51 5.36 -15.91 35.97
C PRO A 51 5.58 -15.50 34.51
N GLU A 52 6.27 -14.37 34.33
CA GLU A 52 6.85 -13.96 33.05
C GLU A 52 7.94 -14.96 32.58
N ASP A 53 8.35 -14.83 31.31
CA ASP A 53 9.22 -15.80 30.67
C ASP A 53 10.66 -15.78 31.20
N ILE A 54 11.19 -16.98 31.48
CA ILE A 54 12.45 -17.15 32.18
C ILE A 54 13.59 -17.34 31.17
N LYS A 55 14.48 -16.34 31.07
CA LYS A 55 15.75 -16.41 30.34
C LYS A 55 16.89 -16.84 31.27
N SER A 56 17.77 -17.74 30.81
CA SER A 56 19.10 -17.93 31.41
C SER A 56 20.16 -17.15 30.64
N THR A 57 21.15 -16.62 31.37
CA THR A 57 22.40 -16.09 30.78
C THR A 57 23.27 -17.22 30.24
N SER A 58 23.22 -18.37 30.90
CA SER A 58 23.97 -19.59 30.54
C SER A 58 23.19 -20.50 29.58
N ASN A 59 23.81 -21.61 29.16
CA ASN A 59 23.14 -22.71 28.45
C ASN A 59 22.48 -23.73 29.41
N THR A 60 22.21 -23.37 30.67
CA THR A 60 21.71 -24.28 31.71
C THR A 60 20.75 -23.58 32.67
N LEU A 61 19.71 -24.29 33.10
CA LEU A 61 18.81 -23.88 34.18
C LEU A 61 18.71 -25.01 35.20
N TRP A 62 18.66 -24.64 36.47
CA TRP A 62 18.42 -25.55 37.59
C TRP A 62 17.03 -25.30 38.14
N MET A 63 16.27 -26.38 38.36
CA MET A 63 14.89 -26.32 38.85
C MET A 63 14.68 -27.32 39.98
N LYS A 64 13.96 -26.89 41.02
CA LYS A 64 13.58 -27.74 42.17
C LYS A 64 12.14 -27.44 42.56
N PHE A 65 11.27 -28.42 42.35
CA PHE A 65 9.96 -28.44 42.99
C PHE A 65 10.09 -29.02 44.39
N VAL A 66 9.37 -28.42 45.33
CA VAL A 66 9.20 -28.86 46.72
C VAL A 66 7.72 -28.84 47.03
N SER A 67 7.23 -29.87 47.72
CA SER A 67 5.88 -29.92 48.27
C SER A 67 5.91 -30.32 49.74
N ASP A 68 4.86 -29.98 50.50
CA ASP A 68 4.71 -30.44 51.87
C ASP A 68 3.83 -31.71 51.98
N GLY A 69 3.27 -32.00 53.16
CA GLY A 69 2.40 -33.15 53.41
C GLY A 69 0.90 -32.91 53.14
N THR A 70 0.52 -31.74 52.66
CA THR A 70 -0.87 -31.25 52.64
C THR A 70 -1.28 -30.60 51.29
N VAL A 71 -2.51 -30.07 51.21
CA VAL A 71 -3.06 -29.14 50.19
C VAL A 71 -2.69 -29.40 48.70
N ASN A 72 -2.56 -30.67 48.29
CA ASN A 72 -2.28 -31.10 46.91
C ASN A 72 -3.03 -30.32 45.80
N LYS A 73 -2.33 -30.00 44.71
CA LYS A 73 -2.84 -29.30 43.51
C LYS A 73 -2.41 -30.02 42.21
N ALA A 74 -2.81 -29.48 41.06
CA ALA A 74 -2.48 -30.05 39.74
C ALA A 74 -0.99 -29.88 39.32
N GLY A 75 -0.18 -29.15 40.08
CA GLY A 75 1.25 -28.98 39.84
C GLY A 75 1.54 -27.94 38.76
N PHE A 76 2.52 -28.21 37.90
CA PHE A 76 2.88 -27.30 36.81
C PHE A 76 3.25 -28.06 35.53
N ALA A 77 3.07 -27.39 34.39
CA ALA A 77 3.55 -27.82 33.10
C ALA A 77 4.21 -26.62 32.40
N ALA A 78 5.45 -26.79 31.95
CA ALA A 78 6.21 -25.74 31.28
C ALA A 78 6.85 -26.29 30.01
N ASN A 79 6.80 -25.50 28.93
CA ASN A 79 7.57 -25.76 27.73
C ASN A 79 8.96 -25.10 27.84
N PHE A 80 9.87 -25.51 26.97
CA PHE A 80 11.20 -24.90 26.88
C PHE A 80 11.74 -24.97 25.47
N PHE A 81 12.55 -23.97 25.13
CA PHE A 81 13.11 -23.82 23.79
C PHE A 81 14.54 -23.31 23.89
N LYS A 82 15.40 -23.78 22.98
CA LYS A 82 16.72 -23.19 22.77
C LYS A 82 16.51 -21.88 22.03
N GLU A 83 16.67 -20.73 22.70
CA GLU A 83 16.87 -19.47 21.97
C GLU A 83 18.21 -19.55 21.25
N GLU A 84 18.13 -19.53 19.93
CA GLU A 84 19.22 -19.34 19.01
C GLU A 84 18.85 -18.16 18.10
N ASP A 85 19.86 -17.49 17.55
CA ASP A 85 19.65 -16.49 16.51
C ASP A 85 19.97 -17.14 15.18
N GLU A 86 18.94 -17.58 14.45
CA GLU A 86 19.11 -18.15 13.12
C GLU A 86 19.52 -17.11 12.08
N CYS A 87 19.18 -15.84 12.29
CA CYS A 87 19.55 -14.77 11.38
C CYS A 87 21.03 -14.39 11.49
N ALA A 88 21.64 -14.63 12.66
CA ALA A 88 23.08 -14.50 12.89
C ALA A 88 23.91 -15.71 12.40
N LYS A 89 23.27 -16.81 11.96
CA LYS A 89 23.97 -17.93 11.30
C LYS A 89 24.44 -17.53 9.89
N PRO A 90 25.41 -18.26 9.30
CA PRO A 90 25.67 -18.18 7.87
C PRO A 90 24.38 -18.29 7.04
N GLU A 91 24.38 -17.65 5.87
CA GLU A 91 23.23 -17.62 4.94
C GLU A 91 21.93 -16.99 5.52
N ARG A 92 22.01 -16.22 6.63
CA ARG A 92 20.86 -15.55 7.26
C ARG A 92 19.71 -16.53 7.61
N GLY A 93 20.07 -17.72 8.09
CA GLY A 93 19.11 -18.80 8.36
C GLY A 93 18.54 -19.46 7.09
N GLY A 94 19.11 -19.20 5.91
CA GLY A 94 18.58 -19.67 4.63
C GLY A 94 17.34 -18.89 4.18
N CYS A 95 17.33 -17.58 4.40
CA CYS A 95 16.34 -16.64 3.88
C CYS A 95 16.93 -15.86 2.71
N GLU A 96 16.21 -15.73 1.59
CA GLU A 96 16.73 -15.06 0.38
C GLU A 96 17.07 -13.58 0.63
N GLN A 97 16.14 -12.84 1.26
CA GLN A 97 16.25 -11.40 1.44
C GLN A 97 16.47 -11.04 2.91
N ARG A 98 15.41 -11.04 3.72
CA ARG A 98 15.47 -10.67 5.15
C ARG A 98 15.13 -11.86 6.04
N CYS A 99 15.80 -11.94 7.19
CA CYS A 99 15.50 -12.89 8.25
C CYS A 99 15.03 -12.10 9.48
N LEU A 100 14.00 -12.59 10.17
CA LEU A 100 13.44 -12.02 11.39
C LEU A 100 13.49 -13.08 12.49
N ASN A 101 14.35 -12.89 13.49
CA ASN A 101 14.44 -13.81 14.63
C ASN A 101 13.21 -13.64 15.52
N THR A 102 12.72 -14.74 16.09
CA THR A 102 11.53 -14.80 16.97
C THR A 102 11.84 -15.66 18.20
N LEU A 103 10.95 -15.73 19.18
CA LEU A 103 11.24 -16.48 20.40
C LEU A 103 11.15 -18.00 20.14
N GLY A 104 12.33 -18.64 20.03
CA GLY A 104 12.46 -20.09 19.78
C GLY A 104 12.35 -20.53 18.32
N SER A 105 12.40 -19.58 17.36
CA SER A 105 12.40 -19.84 15.91
C SER A 105 12.75 -18.56 15.14
N TYR A 106 12.65 -18.56 13.82
CA TYR A 106 12.77 -17.39 12.94
C TYR A 106 11.78 -17.49 11.78
N GLN A 107 11.61 -16.39 11.05
CA GLN A 107 10.86 -16.36 9.80
C GLN A 107 11.57 -15.49 8.76
N CYS A 108 11.46 -15.87 7.49
CA CYS A 108 11.96 -15.06 6.39
C CYS A 108 10.95 -13.98 5.99
N ALA A 109 11.44 -12.87 5.44
CA ALA A 109 10.62 -11.77 4.96
C ALA A 109 11.28 -11.08 3.75
N CYS A 110 10.46 -10.46 2.92
CA CYS A 110 10.91 -9.87 1.64
C CYS A 110 10.95 -8.34 1.69
N GLU A 111 11.65 -7.72 0.75
CA GLU A 111 11.73 -6.27 0.60
C GLU A 111 10.47 -5.68 -0.05
N PRO A 112 10.20 -4.37 0.05
CA PRO A 112 9.02 -3.76 -0.57
C PRO A 112 8.98 -4.00 -2.09
N GLY A 113 7.89 -4.59 -2.58
CA GLY A 113 7.76 -5.06 -3.97
C GLY A 113 7.95 -6.57 -4.13
N TYR A 114 8.27 -7.30 -3.06
CA TYR A 114 8.38 -8.76 -3.04
C TYR A 114 7.46 -9.37 -1.97
N GLU A 115 7.02 -10.60 -2.23
CA GLU A 115 6.19 -11.43 -1.36
C GLU A 115 6.88 -12.77 -1.07
N LEU A 116 6.60 -13.36 0.09
CA LEU A 116 7.27 -14.58 0.53
C LEU A 116 6.74 -15.80 -0.25
N GLY A 117 7.64 -16.55 -0.88
CA GLY A 117 7.29 -17.69 -1.71
C GLY A 117 6.73 -18.89 -0.92
N PRO A 118 6.19 -19.92 -1.61
CA PRO A 118 5.54 -21.08 -0.98
C PRO A 118 6.44 -21.87 0.00
N ASP A 119 7.77 -21.83 -0.20
CA ASP A 119 8.77 -22.45 0.66
C ASP A 119 9.03 -21.69 1.98
N LYS A 120 8.45 -20.48 2.11
CA LYS A 120 8.63 -19.53 3.21
C LYS A 120 10.07 -19.03 3.38
N ARG A 121 10.88 -19.03 2.32
CA ARG A 121 12.31 -18.63 2.33
C ARG A 121 12.71 -17.76 1.14
N SER A 122 12.23 -18.13 -0.05
CA SER A 122 12.35 -17.37 -1.29
C SER A 122 11.44 -16.15 -1.30
N CYS A 123 11.74 -15.18 -2.16
CA CYS A 123 11.01 -13.94 -2.30
C CYS A 123 10.66 -13.67 -3.76
N GLU A 124 9.39 -13.84 -4.10
CA GLU A 124 8.87 -13.64 -5.45
C GLU A 124 8.45 -12.19 -5.65
N ALA A 125 8.51 -11.68 -6.89
CA ALA A 125 8.02 -10.32 -7.16
C ALA A 125 6.50 -10.23 -6.92
N ALA A 126 6.11 -9.30 -6.04
CA ALA A 126 4.71 -9.08 -5.66
C ALA A 126 3.98 -8.26 -6.73
N CYS A 127 2.65 -8.37 -6.76
CA CYS A 127 1.82 -7.71 -7.76
C CYS A 127 0.39 -7.45 -7.26
N GLY A 128 -0.40 -6.70 -8.03
CA GLY A 128 -1.75 -6.28 -7.65
C GLY A 128 -1.79 -5.06 -6.72
N GLY A 129 -2.91 -4.92 -6.00
CA GLY A 129 -3.15 -3.88 -4.99
C GLY A 129 -4.13 -2.78 -5.41
N LEU A 130 -4.47 -1.91 -4.45
CA LEU A 130 -5.37 -0.77 -4.65
C LEU A 130 -4.59 0.45 -5.18
N LEU A 131 -5.02 1.00 -6.32
CA LEU A 131 -4.39 2.12 -7.00
C LEU A 131 -5.35 3.32 -7.05
N THR A 132 -5.06 4.35 -6.24
CA THR A 132 -5.89 5.57 -6.09
C THR A 132 -5.28 6.82 -6.73
N LYS A 133 -4.10 6.72 -7.34
CA LYS A 133 -3.48 7.82 -8.10
C LYS A 133 -4.29 8.10 -9.37
N LEU A 134 -4.28 9.34 -9.85
CA LEU A 134 -4.95 9.69 -11.11
C LEU A 134 -4.24 9.07 -12.34
N ASN A 135 -2.97 8.71 -12.24
CA ASN A 135 -2.24 7.98 -13.27
C ASN A 135 -1.16 7.07 -12.65
N GLY A 136 -0.61 6.18 -13.48
CA GLY A 136 0.53 5.34 -13.11
C GLY A 136 0.81 4.24 -14.13
N THR A 137 1.83 3.44 -13.83
CA THR A 137 2.22 2.27 -14.64
C THR A 137 1.92 0.99 -13.87
N ILE A 138 1.45 -0.02 -14.59
CA ILE A 138 1.23 -1.39 -14.12
C ILE A 138 2.11 -2.31 -14.97
N THR A 139 2.84 -3.21 -14.33
CA THR A 139 3.69 -4.21 -14.99
C THR A 139 3.40 -5.59 -14.44
N THR A 140 3.66 -6.63 -15.22
CA THR A 140 3.78 -7.99 -14.70
C THR A 140 4.87 -8.09 -13.62
N PRO A 141 4.73 -8.99 -12.64
CA PRO A 141 5.79 -9.27 -11.67
C PRO A 141 7.08 -9.70 -12.38
N GLY A 142 8.23 -9.20 -11.92
CA GLY A 142 9.55 -9.50 -12.51
C GLY A 142 9.97 -8.63 -13.71
N TRP A 143 9.09 -7.78 -14.25
CA TRP A 143 9.38 -6.89 -15.39
C TRP A 143 10.69 -6.11 -15.23
N PRO A 144 11.58 -6.02 -16.24
CA PRO A 144 11.40 -6.43 -17.64
C PRO A 144 11.88 -7.87 -17.94
N LYS A 145 12.08 -8.72 -16.92
CA LYS A 145 12.29 -10.16 -17.13
C LYS A 145 10.95 -10.84 -17.42
N GLU A 146 11.01 -12.11 -17.78
CA GLU A 146 9.82 -12.96 -17.88
C GLU A 146 9.10 -13.05 -16.53
N TYR A 147 7.77 -13.13 -16.55
CA TYR A 147 6.98 -13.25 -15.33
C TYR A 147 7.10 -14.64 -14.70
N PRO A 148 7.01 -14.78 -13.36
CA PRO A 148 6.92 -16.09 -12.74
C PRO A 148 5.57 -16.79 -13.06
N PRO A 149 5.57 -18.14 -13.12
CA PRO A 149 4.37 -18.95 -13.27
C PRO A 149 3.49 -18.94 -12.01
N ASN A 150 2.25 -19.42 -12.11
CA ASN A 150 1.25 -19.54 -11.05
C ASN A 150 0.85 -18.22 -10.34
N LYS A 151 1.08 -17.05 -10.95
CA LYS A 151 0.69 -15.77 -10.35
C LYS A 151 -0.79 -15.45 -10.57
N ASN A 152 -1.37 -14.69 -9.64
CA ASN A 152 -2.71 -14.13 -9.73
C ASN A 152 -2.71 -12.69 -9.20
N CYS A 153 -2.40 -11.74 -10.08
CA CYS A 153 -2.17 -10.34 -9.76
C CYS A 153 -3.44 -9.51 -9.99
N VAL A 154 -4.10 -9.05 -8.92
CA VAL A 154 -5.33 -8.22 -9.02
C VAL A 154 -5.02 -6.77 -8.68
N TRP A 155 -5.02 -5.88 -9.68
CA TRP A 155 -4.99 -4.44 -9.48
C TRP A 155 -6.42 -3.87 -9.48
N GLN A 156 -6.73 -3.07 -8.46
CA GLN A 156 -8.00 -2.35 -8.33
C GLN A 156 -7.73 -0.86 -8.48
N VAL A 157 -8.07 -0.27 -9.63
CA VAL A 157 -7.92 1.16 -9.86
C VAL A 157 -9.21 1.88 -9.44
N VAL A 158 -9.10 2.91 -8.61
CA VAL A 158 -10.24 3.70 -8.10
C VAL A 158 -9.94 5.18 -8.20
N ALA A 159 -10.75 5.90 -8.98
CA ALA A 159 -10.67 7.33 -9.23
C ALA A 159 -11.86 8.08 -8.58
N PRO A 160 -11.88 9.42 -8.54
CA PRO A 160 -13.06 10.19 -8.11
C PRO A 160 -14.26 9.95 -9.04
N THR A 161 -15.48 10.06 -8.52
CA THR A 161 -16.73 9.60 -9.18
C THR A 161 -17.02 10.19 -10.57
N GLN A 162 -16.51 11.39 -10.87
CA GLN A 162 -16.64 12.06 -12.17
C GLN A 162 -15.61 11.61 -13.24
N TYR A 163 -14.67 10.73 -12.89
CA TYR A 163 -13.61 10.23 -13.77
C TYR A 163 -13.96 8.84 -14.33
N ARG A 164 -13.37 8.50 -15.46
CA ARG A 164 -13.25 7.12 -15.98
C ARG A 164 -11.78 6.78 -16.08
N ILE A 165 -11.45 5.51 -15.91
CA ILE A 165 -10.08 4.99 -16.00
C ILE A 165 -9.89 4.43 -17.41
N SER A 166 -8.83 4.85 -18.07
CA SER A 166 -8.37 4.30 -19.34
C SER A 166 -7.02 3.61 -19.13
N VAL A 167 -6.83 2.44 -19.75
CA VAL A 167 -5.58 1.67 -19.75
C VAL A 167 -5.06 1.58 -21.17
N LYS A 168 -3.77 1.88 -21.34
CA LYS A 168 -3.03 1.75 -22.60
C LYS A 168 -1.80 0.87 -22.38
N PHE A 169 -1.62 -0.16 -23.19
CA PHE A 169 -0.40 -0.96 -23.19
C PHE A 169 0.75 -0.20 -23.90
N GLU A 170 1.96 -0.32 -23.36
CA GLU A 170 3.23 0.08 -23.97
C GLU A 170 3.94 -1.14 -24.57
N PHE A 171 3.80 -2.30 -23.90
CA PHE A 171 4.30 -3.59 -24.34
C PHE A 171 3.35 -4.70 -23.88
N PHE A 172 3.20 -5.75 -24.69
CA PHE A 172 2.34 -6.91 -24.41
C PHE A 172 2.88 -8.19 -25.07
N GLU A 173 3.26 -9.18 -24.27
CA GLU A 173 3.68 -10.53 -24.70
C GLU A 173 3.36 -11.54 -23.58
N LEU A 174 2.24 -12.28 -23.70
CA LEU A 174 1.83 -13.38 -22.81
C LEU A 174 1.81 -14.71 -23.58
N GLU A 175 1.89 -15.86 -22.90
CA GLU A 175 1.47 -17.12 -23.55
C GLU A 175 -0.01 -17.03 -23.91
N GLY A 176 -0.40 -17.57 -25.07
CA GLY A 176 -1.78 -17.57 -25.48
C GLY A 176 -2.06 -18.18 -26.85
N ASN A 177 -3.34 -18.40 -27.08
CA ASN A 177 -3.96 -18.66 -28.37
C ASN A 177 -5.29 -17.88 -28.41
N GLU A 178 -6.08 -18.02 -29.48
CA GLU A 178 -7.34 -17.27 -29.70
C GLU A 178 -8.36 -17.30 -28.52
N VAL A 179 -8.25 -18.26 -27.59
CA VAL A 179 -9.17 -18.42 -26.46
C VAL A 179 -8.56 -17.95 -25.12
N CYS A 180 -7.26 -17.63 -25.08
CA CYS A 180 -6.54 -17.22 -23.86
C CYS A 180 -6.78 -18.18 -22.68
N LYS A 181 -6.45 -19.46 -22.91
CA LYS A 181 -6.65 -20.56 -21.97
C LYS A 181 -5.57 -20.63 -20.88
N TYR A 182 -4.33 -20.33 -21.24
CA TYR A 182 -3.13 -20.42 -20.40
C TYR A 182 -2.99 -19.11 -19.60
N ASP A 183 -1.98 -18.31 -19.89
CA ASP A 183 -1.81 -16.98 -19.31
C ASP A 183 -2.78 -15.96 -19.93
N TYR A 184 -3.21 -14.97 -19.14
CA TYR A 184 -4.05 -13.88 -19.62
C TYR A 184 -4.07 -12.67 -18.69
N VAL A 185 -4.44 -11.52 -19.25
CA VAL A 185 -5.00 -10.39 -18.47
C VAL A 185 -6.47 -10.19 -18.80
N GLU A 186 -7.31 -10.06 -17.77
CA GLU A 186 -8.72 -9.66 -17.86
C GLU A 186 -8.92 -8.26 -17.29
N ILE A 187 -9.82 -7.48 -17.88
CA ILE A 187 -10.09 -6.09 -17.47
C ILE A 187 -11.59 -5.84 -17.37
N TRP A 188 -12.06 -5.35 -16.22
CA TRP A 188 -13.49 -5.10 -15.94
C TRP A 188 -13.77 -3.64 -15.56
N SER A 189 -14.97 -3.17 -15.93
CA SER A 189 -15.54 -1.85 -15.57
C SER A 189 -15.99 -1.70 -14.10
N GLY A 190 -15.42 -2.48 -13.18
CA GLY A 190 -15.77 -2.47 -11.76
C GLY A 190 -14.86 -3.40 -10.96
N LEU A 191 -15.02 -3.43 -9.62
CA LEU A 191 -14.08 -4.09 -8.71
C LEU A 191 -14.32 -5.60 -8.50
N SER A 192 -15.50 -6.10 -8.86
CA SER A 192 -15.90 -7.50 -8.71
C SER A 192 -15.98 -8.23 -10.05
N SER A 193 -15.89 -9.55 -10.03
CA SER A 193 -15.90 -10.45 -11.20
C SER A 193 -17.18 -10.37 -12.04
N GLU A 194 -18.28 -9.90 -11.45
CA GLU A 194 -19.62 -9.77 -12.04
C GLU A 194 -19.80 -8.43 -12.76
N SER A 195 -18.80 -7.54 -12.67
CA SER A 195 -18.76 -6.28 -13.41
C SER A 195 -18.63 -6.54 -14.92
N LYS A 196 -18.89 -5.55 -15.78
CA LYS A 196 -18.70 -5.73 -17.23
C LYS A 196 -17.22 -6.01 -17.56
N LEU A 197 -16.92 -7.21 -18.03
CA LEU A 197 -15.66 -7.56 -18.69
C LEU A 197 -15.52 -6.77 -20.01
N HIS A 198 -14.33 -6.22 -20.26
CA HIS A 198 -13.96 -5.63 -21.55
C HIS A 198 -13.40 -6.66 -22.52
N GLY A 199 -12.63 -7.61 -22.01
CA GLY A 199 -12.04 -8.71 -22.74
C GLY A 199 -11.03 -9.46 -21.88
N ARG A 200 -10.62 -10.62 -22.39
CA ARG A 200 -9.46 -11.39 -21.95
C ARG A 200 -8.42 -11.29 -23.04
N PHE A 201 -7.17 -11.00 -22.68
CA PHE A 201 -6.09 -10.72 -23.63
C PHE A 201 -4.86 -11.58 -23.32
N CYS A 202 -4.20 -12.07 -24.36
CA CYS A 202 -3.03 -12.94 -24.31
C CYS A 202 -2.29 -12.91 -25.66
N GLY A 203 -1.15 -13.62 -25.79
CA GLY A 203 -0.33 -13.57 -26.99
C GLY A 203 0.46 -12.27 -27.12
N ALA A 204 0.80 -11.87 -28.35
CA ALA A 204 1.65 -10.71 -28.66
C ALA A 204 0.93 -9.59 -29.44
N GLU A 205 -0.40 -9.69 -29.63
CA GLU A 205 -1.19 -8.59 -30.19
C GLU A 205 -1.48 -7.56 -29.08
N MET A 206 -1.11 -6.30 -29.31
CA MET A 206 -1.25 -5.24 -28.30
C MET A 206 -2.71 -4.76 -28.20
N PRO A 207 -3.39 -4.88 -27.04
CA PRO A 207 -4.79 -4.46 -26.91
C PRO A 207 -4.98 -2.94 -27.10
N GLU A 208 -6.14 -2.57 -27.66
CA GLU A 208 -6.59 -1.18 -27.76
C GLU A 208 -6.78 -0.50 -26.38
N VAL A 209 -7.00 0.82 -26.38
CA VAL A 209 -7.16 1.62 -25.15
C VAL A 209 -8.52 1.34 -24.48
N ILE A 210 -8.51 0.45 -23.50
CA ILE A 210 -9.69 0.02 -22.74
C ILE A 210 -10.08 1.09 -21.72
N THR A 211 -11.38 1.43 -21.62
CA THR A 211 -11.86 2.49 -20.70
C THR A 211 -13.10 2.06 -19.91
N SER A 212 -13.00 2.04 -18.57
CA SER A 212 -14.04 1.60 -17.63
C SER A 212 -15.37 2.36 -17.79
N GLN A 213 -16.52 1.75 -17.51
CA GLN A 213 -17.81 2.46 -17.53
C GLN A 213 -17.87 3.56 -16.47
N PHE A 214 -17.36 3.29 -15.27
CA PHE A 214 -17.41 4.16 -14.09
C PHE A 214 -16.00 4.55 -13.60
N ASN A 215 -15.91 5.12 -12.40
CA ASN A 215 -14.69 5.57 -11.75
C ASN A 215 -13.83 4.44 -11.13
N ASN A 216 -14.11 3.18 -11.43
CA ASN A 216 -13.36 2.03 -10.96
C ASN A 216 -13.08 1.03 -12.09
N MET A 217 -11.98 0.28 -11.94
CA MET A 217 -11.56 -0.76 -12.88
C MET A 217 -10.81 -1.86 -12.12
N ARG A 218 -11.07 -3.13 -12.47
CA ARG A 218 -10.26 -4.28 -12.06
C ARG A 218 -9.41 -4.72 -13.25
N ILE A 219 -8.14 -5.04 -12.99
CA ILE A 219 -7.20 -5.63 -13.94
C ILE A 219 -6.63 -6.87 -13.25
N GLU A 220 -6.77 -8.04 -13.85
CA GLU A 220 -6.34 -9.31 -13.26
C GLU A 220 -5.44 -10.05 -14.23
N PHE A 221 -4.17 -10.23 -13.87
CA PHE A 221 -3.23 -11.06 -14.62
C PHE A 221 -3.09 -12.41 -13.94
N LYS A 222 -3.20 -13.49 -14.73
CA LYS A 222 -2.93 -14.86 -14.29
C LYS A 222 -1.89 -15.51 -15.19
N SER A 223 -0.99 -16.28 -14.57
CA SER A 223 -0.11 -17.22 -15.25
C SER A 223 -0.36 -18.65 -14.77
N ASP A 224 -0.22 -19.64 -15.67
CA ASP A 224 -0.29 -21.06 -15.32
C ASP A 224 1.06 -21.61 -14.84
N ASN A 225 1.19 -22.93 -14.65
CA ASN A 225 2.39 -23.55 -14.12
C ASN A 225 3.54 -23.74 -15.15
N THR A 226 3.40 -23.20 -16.37
CA THR A 226 4.32 -23.42 -17.49
C THR A 226 4.76 -22.14 -18.22
N VAL A 227 4.70 -22.12 -19.55
CA VAL A 227 5.52 -21.30 -20.46
C VAL A 227 5.37 -19.79 -20.22
N SER A 228 6.35 -19.19 -19.54
CA SER A 228 6.36 -17.75 -19.30
C SER A 228 6.82 -16.94 -20.52
N LYS A 229 6.51 -15.63 -20.50
CA LYS A 229 6.91 -14.60 -21.48
C LYS A 229 7.30 -13.31 -20.77
N LYS A 230 7.71 -12.28 -21.51
CA LYS A 230 8.10 -10.96 -20.94
C LYS A 230 6.98 -10.24 -20.20
N GLY A 231 5.72 -10.59 -20.46
CA GLY A 231 4.59 -9.98 -19.78
C GLY A 231 4.11 -8.71 -20.43
N PHE A 232 3.66 -7.76 -19.61
CA PHE A 232 3.18 -6.48 -20.11
C PHE A 232 3.64 -5.31 -19.26
N LYS A 233 3.65 -4.15 -19.91
CA LYS A 233 3.78 -2.83 -19.30
C LYS A 233 2.64 -1.97 -19.83
N ALA A 234 1.80 -1.47 -18.93
CA ALA A 234 0.64 -0.66 -19.26
C ALA A 234 0.63 0.61 -18.42
N HIS A 235 0.08 1.69 -18.97
CA HIS A 235 -0.18 2.94 -18.25
C HIS A 235 -1.68 3.10 -18.07
N PHE A 236 -2.10 3.43 -16.86
CA PHE A 236 -3.47 3.83 -16.58
C PHE A 236 -3.53 5.34 -16.35
N PHE A 237 -4.63 5.95 -16.81
CA PHE A 237 -4.93 7.35 -16.60
C PHE A 237 -6.42 7.55 -16.33
N SER A 238 -6.73 8.36 -15.33
CA SER A 238 -8.08 8.71 -14.92
C SER A 238 -8.40 10.09 -15.47
N GLY A 239 -9.46 10.22 -16.27
CA GLY A 239 -9.91 11.49 -16.83
C GLY A 239 -11.43 11.65 -16.83
N ILE A 240 -11.92 12.89 -16.89
CA ILE A 240 -13.34 13.15 -17.11
C ILE A 240 -13.71 12.67 -18.53
N ARG A 241 -14.87 12.01 -18.68
CA ARG A 241 -15.31 11.52 -20.00
C ARG A 241 -15.61 12.71 -20.93
N ILE A 242 -14.77 12.93 -21.95
CA ILE A 242 -14.95 13.97 -22.98
C ILE A 242 -16.36 13.90 -23.62
N HIS A 243 -16.91 12.70 -23.74
CA HIS A 243 -18.27 12.45 -24.25
C HIS A 243 -19.42 13.02 -23.37
N MET A 244 -19.12 13.56 -22.18
CA MET A 244 -20.08 14.26 -21.29
C MET A 244 -19.85 15.78 -21.28
N LEU A 245 -18.70 16.25 -21.80
CA LEU A 245 -18.32 17.67 -21.84
C LEU A 245 -19.00 18.46 -22.98
N TYR A 246 -19.61 17.78 -23.95
CA TYR A 246 -20.49 18.39 -24.96
C TYR A 246 -21.73 19.11 -24.38
N LEU A 247 -22.05 18.91 -23.09
CA LEU A 247 -23.14 19.59 -22.38
C LEU A 247 -22.66 20.61 -21.33
N LEU A 248 -21.35 20.66 -21.01
CA LEU A 248 -20.79 21.57 -20.01
C LEU A 248 -19.44 22.12 -20.50
N ASN A 249 -19.52 23.20 -21.27
CA ASN A 249 -18.42 23.81 -22.03
C ASN A 249 -17.40 24.60 -21.17
N TYR A 250 -16.80 23.94 -20.16
CA TYR A 250 -15.90 24.58 -19.19
C TYR A 250 -14.71 23.71 -18.71
N GLY A 251 -14.61 22.44 -19.10
CA GLY A 251 -13.63 21.50 -18.49
C GLY A 251 -12.41 21.12 -19.34
N ALA A 252 -12.57 20.86 -20.65
CA ALA A 252 -11.49 20.29 -21.47
C ALA A 252 -10.43 21.30 -21.91
N ILE A 253 -10.76 22.59 -21.88
CA ILE A 253 -10.01 23.62 -22.59
C ILE A 253 -8.75 24.02 -21.82
N SER A 254 -8.81 24.17 -20.49
CA SER A 254 -7.69 24.69 -19.67
C SER A 254 -6.42 23.82 -19.64
N LEU A 255 -6.44 22.61 -20.21
CA LEU A 255 -5.30 21.69 -20.26
C LEU A 255 -4.65 21.59 -21.66
N LEU A 256 -5.25 22.24 -22.66
CA LEU A 256 -4.71 22.42 -24.01
C LEU A 256 -4.77 23.90 -24.42
N ASP A 257 -5.01 24.79 -23.46
CA ASP A 257 -5.17 26.22 -23.69
C ASP A 257 -3.85 26.81 -24.18
N LYS A 258 -3.93 27.61 -25.24
CA LYS A 258 -2.78 28.25 -25.86
C LYS A 258 -2.86 29.73 -25.54
N ASP A 259 -1.92 30.21 -24.74
CA ASP A 259 -1.81 31.64 -24.47
C ASP A 259 -1.51 32.41 -25.77
N GLU A 260 -2.54 33.03 -26.33
CA GLU A 260 -2.43 33.90 -27.49
C GLU A 260 -1.86 35.27 -27.12
N CYS A 261 -2.06 35.74 -25.89
CA CYS A 261 -1.53 37.02 -25.41
C CYS A 261 0.00 37.00 -25.28
N SER A 262 0.59 35.83 -24.99
CA SER A 262 2.04 35.58 -25.01
C SER A 262 2.72 35.88 -26.36
N LYS A 263 1.98 36.10 -27.45
CA LYS A 263 2.54 36.57 -28.72
C LYS A 263 1.86 37.85 -29.18
N ASP A 264 2.65 38.92 -29.32
CA ASP A 264 2.22 40.20 -29.89
C ASP A 264 0.99 40.81 -29.19
N ASN A 265 0.84 40.56 -27.88
CA ASN A 265 -0.33 40.96 -27.08
C ASN A 265 -1.67 40.50 -27.72
N GLY A 266 -1.70 39.35 -28.39
CA GLY A 266 -2.87 38.88 -29.15
C GLY A 266 -3.32 39.83 -30.28
N GLY A 267 -2.49 40.80 -30.68
CA GLY A 267 -2.90 41.91 -31.55
C GLY A 267 -3.88 42.90 -30.88
N CYS A 268 -3.95 42.96 -29.55
CA CYS A 268 -4.76 43.92 -28.81
C CYS A 268 -4.06 45.27 -28.69
N GLN A 269 -4.76 46.38 -28.94
CA GLN A 269 -4.19 47.74 -28.86
C GLN A 269 -3.84 48.15 -27.41
N HIS A 270 -4.55 47.63 -26.42
CA HIS A 270 -4.32 47.90 -25.00
C HIS A 270 -3.89 46.66 -24.22
N GLU A 271 -4.81 45.87 -23.69
CA GLU A 271 -4.52 44.76 -22.79
C GLU A 271 -5.13 43.48 -23.33
N CYS A 272 -4.32 42.43 -23.47
CA CYS A 272 -4.80 41.10 -23.84
C CYS A 272 -5.02 40.26 -22.58
N VAL A 273 -6.23 39.77 -22.39
CA VAL A 273 -6.57 38.84 -21.31
C VAL A 273 -6.81 37.48 -21.93
N ASN A 274 -5.91 36.54 -21.65
CA ASN A 274 -6.07 35.16 -22.12
C ASN A 274 -7.25 34.51 -21.39
N THR A 275 -8.05 33.74 -22.13
CA THR A 275 -9.23 33.03 -21.63
C THR A 275 -9.15 31.57 -22.06
N MET A 276 -9.99 30.69 -21.53
CA MET A 276 -9.92 29.28 -21.92
C MET A 276 -10.37 29.10 -23.39
N GLY A 277 -9.41 28.86 -24.28
CA GLY A 277 -9.59 28.53 -25.70
C GLY A 277 -9.66 29.73 -26.63
N SER A 278 -9.36 30.93 -26.14
CA SER A 278 -9.32 32.18 -26.90
C SER A 278 -8.77 33.31 -26.03
N TYR A 279 -8.74 34.53 -26.52
CA TYR A 279 -8.35 35.72 -25.76
C TYR A 279 -9.34 36.85 -26.01
N VAL A 280 -9.36 37.82 -25.09
CA VAL A 280 -10.16 39.04 -25.25
C VAL A 280 -9.30 40.28 -25.02
N CYS A 281 -9.43 41.26 -25.90
CA CYS A 281 -8.81 42.55 -25.71
C CYS A 281 -9.65 43.40 -24.74
N GLN A 282 -9.00 44.07 -23.81
CA GLN A 282 -9.59 44.99 -22.85
C GLN A 282 -8.98 46.39 -23.01
N CYS A 283 -9.79 47.40 -22.70
CA CYS A 283 -9.42 48.80 -22.85
C CYS A 283 -9.20 49.44 -21.48
N ARG A 284 -8.16 50.28 -21.38
CA ARG A 284 -7.85 51.04 -20.17
C ARG A 284 -8.97 52.06 -19.85
N ASN A 285 -9.08 52.44 -18.58
CA ASN A 285 -10.09 53.41 -18.11
C ASN A 285 -10.18 54.65 -19.00
N GLY A 286 -11.39 54.99 -19.45
CA GLY A 286 -11.65 56.08 -20.39
C GLY A 286 -11.72 55.66 -21.86
N PHE A 287 -11.55 54.37 -22.18
CA PHE A 287 -11.70 53.81 -23.52
C PHE A 287 -12.70 52.64 -23.54
N VAL A 288 -13.33 52.40 -24.69
CA VAL A 288 -14.24 51.27 -24.93
C VAL A 288 -13.79 50.48 -26.16
N LEU A 289 -14.05 49.17 -26.16
CA LEU A 289 -13.60 48.29 -27.23
C LEU A 289 -14.28 48.64 -28.57
N HIS A 290 -13.50 48.59 -29.64
CA HIS A 290 -13.94 48.81 -31.00
C HIS A 290 -14.62 47.55 -31.58
N GLU A 291 -15.36 47.70 -32.68
CA GLU A 291 -16.17 46.61 -33.25
C GLU A 291 -15.33 45.49 -33.87
N ASN A 292 -14.07 45.76 -34.23
CA ASN A 292 -13.10 44.75 -34.61
C ASN A 292 -12.55 43.93 -33.43
N LYS A 293 -12.92 44.26 -32.18
CA LYS A 293 -12.51 43.60 -30.92
C LYS A 293 -11.02 43.68 -30.58
N HIS A 294 -10.21 44.42 -31.33
CA HIS A 294 -8.77 44.59 -31.09
C HIS A 294 -8.40 46.01 -30.66
N ASP A 295 -9.05 47.03 -31.25
CA ASP A 295 -8.79 48.44 -30.95
C ASP A 295 -9.68 49.00 -29.83
N CYS A 296 -9.30 50.15 -29.30
CA CYS A 296 -9.96 50.87 -28.22
C CYS A 296 -10.22 52.33 -28.64
N LYS A 297 -11.50 52.69 -28.78
CA LYS A 297 -11.95 54.08 -29.03
C LYS A 297 -12.19 54.82 -27.72
N GLU A 298 -12.12 56.14 -27.72
CA GLU A 298 -12.42 56.93 -26.50
C GLU A 298 -13.84 56.66 -26.00
N GLY A 299 -13.95 56.39 -24.70
CA GLY A 299 -15.22 56.22 -24.00
C GLY A 299 -15.74 57.58 -23.56
N MET A 300 -16.98 57.92 -23.93
CA MET A 300 -17.62 59.17 -23.49
C MET A 300 -17.61 59.25 -21.96
N LYS A 301 -17.03 60.33 -21.40
CA LYS A 301 -16.89 60.52 -19.95
C LYS A 301 -18.26 60.67 -19.29
N GLY A 302 -18.76 59.58 -18.71
CA GLY A 302 -19.97 59.56 -17.90
C GLY A 302 -19.86 60.51 -16.71
N VAL A 303 -20.95 61.23 -16.43
CA VAL A 303 -21.01 62.27 -15.39
C VAL A 303 -20.73 61.70 -13.99
N PHE A 304 -19.86 62.36 -13.23
CA PHE A 304 -19.59 62.03 -11.83
C PHE A 304 -20.84 62.23 -10.96
N PHE A 305 -21.24 61.20 -10.20
CA PHE A 305 -22.18 61.30 -9.09
C PHE A 305 -21.54 60.80 -7.78
N SER A 306 -21.00 61.75 -7.01
CA SER A 306 -20.45 61.58 -5.65
C SER A 306 -20.17 62.97 -5.09
N ARG A 307 -20.56 63.36 -3.87
CA ARG A 307 -21.40 62.73 -2.83
C ARG A 307 -22.11 63.87 -2.08
N GLN A 308 -23.21 63.60 -1.38
CA GLN A 308 -23.84 64.62 -0.53
C GLN A 308 -22.93 65.05 0.63
N HIS A 309 -22.99 66.33 0.97
CA HIS A 309 -22.61 66.86 2.28
C HIS A 309 -23.77 67.67 2.85
N LEU A 310 -24.34 67.17 3.94
CA LEU A 310 -25.06 67.95 4.94
C LEU A 310 -24.04 68.39 6.01
N GLU A 311 -24.19 69.50 6.74
CA GLU A 311 -25.16 70.61 6.60
C GLU A 311 -24.42 71.99 6.53
N PHE A 312 -24.54 73.05 7.34
CA PHE A 312 -25.30 73.32 8.57
C PHE A 312 -25.63 74.82 8.72
N ARG A 313 -26.92 75.20 8.60
CA ARG A 313 -27.54 76.50 9.01
C ARG A 313 -27.08 77.77 8.26
N ALA A 314 -27.77 78.92 8.35
CA ALA A 314 -28.92 79.30 9.21
C ALA A 314 -29.94 80.20 8.49
N VAL A 315 -31.18 80.20 9.01
CA VAL A 315 -31.92 81.41 9.42
C VAL A 315 -32.32 81.20 10.87
#